data_AF-A0A0R1TGR4-F1
#
_entry.id   AF-A0A0R1TGR4-F1
#
_cell.length_a   1.000
_cell.length_b   1.000
_cell.length_c   1.000
_cell.angle_alpha   90.00
_cell.angle_beta   90.00
_cell.angle_gamma   90.00
#
_symmetry.space_group_name_H-M   'P 1'
#
loop_
_entity.id
_entity.type
_entity.pdbx_description
1 polymer ?
#
loop_
_entity_poly.entity_id
_entity_poly.type
_entity_poly.pdbx_seq_one_letter_code
_entity_poly.pdbx_strand_id
1 'polypeptide(L)'
;MLRKTKTFLRANKVPYEKEHVNPLMVPEKNYVLKFGKNEAGEYINRFIVEHTYTWTGRMKITNITLRLHGQVHPREFKNEAELLRYLKRHAYRYVEGMEKPKSRNRHHHHKK
;
A
#
# COMPACT_ATOMS: atom_id res chain seq x y z
N MET A 1 -9.70 -8.58 3.78
CA MET A 1 -9.08 -7.25 3.59
C MET A 1 -7.79 -7.37 2.79
N LEU A 2 -7.60 -6.54 1.75
CA LEU A 2 -6.39 -6.45 0.90
C LEU A 2 -5.88 -7.78 0.32
N ARG A 3 -6.73 -8.58 -0.33
CA ARG A 3 -6.35 -9.92 -0.82
C ARG A 3 -5.37 -9.85 -1.98
N LYS A 4 -5.66 -9.03 -2.99
CA LYS A 4 -4.82 -8.87 -4.19
C LYS A 4 -3.47 -8.25 -3.85
N THR A 5 -3.46 -7.28 -2.94
CA THR A 5 -2.22 -6.65 -2.47
C THR A 5 -1.32 -7.66 -1.76
N LYS A 6 -1.85 -8.51 -0.88
CA LYS A 6 -1.06 -9.57 -0.22
C LYS A 6 -0.50 -10.57 -1.20
N THR A 7 -1.31 -11.01 -2.18
CA THR A 7 -0.85 -11.90 -3.25
C THR A 7 0.29 -11.25 -4.03
N PHE A 8 0.19 -9.96 -4.35
CA PHE A 8 1.25 -9.23 -5.04
C PHE A 8 2.54 -9.14 -4.20
N LEU A 9 2.46 -8.80 -2.91
CA LEU A 9 3.63 -8.74 -2.03
C LEU A 9 4.33 -10.10 -1.94
N ARG A 10 3.57 -11.18 -1.71
CA ARG A 10 4.08 -12.55 -1.67
C ARG A 10 4.75 -12.95 -3.00
N ALA A 11 4.14 -12.62 -4.13
CA ALA A 11 4.70 -12.92 -5.46
C ALA A 11 6.04 -12.21 -5.70
N ASN A 12 6.25 -11.04 -5.11
CA ASN A 12 7.49 -10.27 -5.21
C ASN A 12 8.44 -10.51 -4.02
N LYS A 13 8.22 -11.59 -3.23
CA LYS A 13 9.03 -11.95 -2.06
C LYS A 13 9.16 -10.84 -1.00
N VAL A 14 8.19 -9.92 -0.94
CA VAL A 14 8.18 -8.84 0.05
C VAL A 14 7.53 -9.36 1.33
N PRO A 15 8.25 -9.43 2.46
CA PRO A 15 7.68 -9.86 3.72
C PRO A 15 6.62 -8.86 4.20
N TYR A 16 5.57 -9.37 4.83
CA TYR A 16 4.53 -8.55 5.43
C TYR A 16 4.00 -9.17 6.72
N GLU A 17 3.50 -8.31 7.61
CA GLU A 17 2.89 -8.72 8.87
C GLU A 17 1.63 -7.89 9.16
N LYS A 18 0.58 -8.58 9.64
CA LYS A 18 -0.64 -7.91 10.09
C LYS A 18 -0.42 -7.45 11.53
N GLU A 19 -0.58 -6.16 11.77
CA GLU A 19 -0.60 -5.63 13.12
C GLU A 19 -2.03 -5.64 13.66
N HIS A 20 -2.18 -6.15 14.89
CA HIS A 20 -3.43 -6.07 15.63
C HIS A 20 -3.40 -4.83 16.51
N VAL A 21 -4.19 -3.82 16.14
CA VAL A 21 -4.29 -2.57 16.90
C VAL A 21 -5.43 -2.69 17.90
N ASN A 22 -5.21 -2.24 19.14
CA ASN A 22 -6.26 -2.21 20.16
C ASN A 22 -7.35 -1.20 19.76
N PRO A 23 -8.62 -1.62 19.60
CA PRO A 23 -9.72 -0.73 19.21
C PRO A 23 -9.95 0.44 20.17
N LEU A 24 -9.51 0.34 21.43
CA LEU A 24 -9.70 1.38 22.44
C LEU A 24 -8.75 2.59 22.26
N MET A 25 -7.58 2.38 21.63
CA MET A 25 -6.62 3.48 21.37
C MET A 25 -6.87 4.17 20.03
N VAL A 26 -7.48 3.48 19.06
CA VAL A 26 -7.82 4.04 17.75
C VAL A 26 -9.25 3.59 17.44
N PRO A 27 -10.27 4.41 17.76
CA PRO A 27 -11.69 4.01 17.66
C PRO A 27 -12.13 3.73 16.23
N GLU A 28 -11.42 4.29 15.24
CA GLU A 28 -11.62 3.96 13.84
C GLU A 28 -11.03 2.58 13.55
N LYS A 29 -11.87 1.68 13.03
CA LYS A 29 -11.53 0.28 12.77
C LYS A 29 -10.46 0.21 11.67
N ASN A 30 -9.21 0.32 12.08
CA ASN A 30 -8.04 0.43 11.22
C ASN A 30 -7.33 -0.92 11.12
N TYR A 31 -7.30 -1.49 9.92
CA TYR A 31 -6.47 -2.65 9.64
C TYR A 31 -5.08 -2.21 9.21
N VAL A 32 -4.07 -2.57 9.98
CA VAL A 32 -2.68 -2.21 9.69
C VAL A 32 -1.91 -3.42 9.14
N LEU A 33 -1.22 -3.21 8.02
CA LEU A 33 -0.39 -4.20 7.36
C LEU A 33 1.00 -3.61 7.14
N LYS A 34 1.98 -4.08 7.90
CA LYS A 34 3.39 -3.71 7.78
C LYS A 34 4.05 -4.54 6.69
N PHE A 35 4.99 -3.97 5.92
CA PHE A 35 5.65 -4.68 4.83
C PHE A 35 7.03 -4.08 4.47
N GLY A 36 7.89 -4.89 3.87
CA GLY A 36 9.26 -4.53 3.49
C GLY A 36 10.14 -4.34 4.72
N LYS A 37 11.00 -5.32 4.99
CA LYS A 37 11.96 -5.26 6.09
C LYS A 37 13.21 -4.50 5.67
N ASN A 38 13.82 -3.77 6.59
CA ASN A 38 15.18 -3.24 6.42
C ASN A 38 16.24 -4.31 6.76
N GLU A 39 17.51 -3.95 6.67
CA GLU A 39 18.65 -4.82 7.03
C GLU A 39 18.62 -5.25 8.50
N ALA A 40 18.04 -4.44 9.39
CA ALA A 40 17.81 -4.76 10.80
C ALA A 40 16.60 -5.68 11.05
N GLY A 41 15.85 -6.06 10.01
CA GLY A 41 14.69 -6.95 10.10
C GLY A 41 13.38 -6.28 10.51
N GLU A 42 13.35 -4.95 10.64
CA GLU A 42 12.20 -4.14 11.03
C GLU A 42 11.35 -3.74 9.81
N TYR A 43 10.02 -3.73 9.97
CA TYR A 43 9.13 -3.28 8.91
C TYR A 43 9.08 -1.76 8.82
N ILE A 44 9.49 -1.22 7.68
CA ILE A 44 9.61 0.23 7.46
C ILE A 44 8.41 0.83 6.72
N ASN A 45 7.58 0.00 6.07
CA ASN A 45 6.38 0.45 5.36
C ASN A 45 5.11 -0.10 5.98
N ARG A 46 3.99 0.62 5.83
CA ARG A 46 2.68 0.17 6.31
C ARG A 46 1.51 0.67 5.48
N PHE A 47 0.47 -0.15 5.41
CA PHE A 47 -0.88 0.24 5.00
C PHE A 47 -1.75 0.39 6.24
N ILE A 48 -2.56 1.44 6.29
CA ILE A 48 -3.61 1.65 7.28
C ILE A 48 -4.91 1.65 6.50
N VAL A 49 -5.81 0.72 6.80
CA VAL A 49 -7.06 0.55 6.07
C VAL A 49 -8.23 0.86 7.00
N GLU A 50 -8.86 1.97 6.73
CA GLU A 50 -10.12 2.36 7.35
C GLU A 50 -11.25 1.58 6.68
N HIS A 51 -12.16 1.04 7.49
CA HIS A 51 -13.33 0.37 6.99
C HIS A 51 -14.54 0.59 7.87
N THR A 52 -15.71 0.53 7.23
CA THR A 52 -17.01 0.54 7.89
C THR A 52 -17.72 -0.78 7.65
N TYR A 53 -18.76 -1.03 8.44
CA TYR A 53 -19.66 -2.16 8.22
C TYR A 53 -20.98 -1.60 7.69
N THR A 54 -21.46 -2.20 6.60
CA THR A 54 -22.82 -1.95 6.14
C THR A 54 -23.83 -2.55 7.12
N TRP A 55 -25.09 -2.13 7.03
CA TRP A 55 -26.19 -2.73 7.79
C TRP A 55 -26.26 -4.27 7.65
N THR A 56 -25.86 -4.81 6.50
CA THR A 56 -25.77 -6.27 6.26
C THR A 56 -24.53 -6.94 6.87
N GLY A 57 -23.74 -6.24 7.65
CA GLY A 57 -22.48 -6.74 8.23
C GLY A 57 -21.33 -6.88 7.22
N ARG A 58 -21.53 -6.52 5.95
CA ARG A 58 -20.43 -6.52 4.96
C ARG A 58 -19.46 -5.38 5.23
N MET A 59 -18.19 -5.71 5.32
CA MET A 59 -17.11 -4.75 5.48
C MET A 59 -16.85 -3.99 4.17
N LYS A 60 -16.79 -2.67 4.25
CA LYS A 60 -16.50 -1.75 3.15
C LYS A 60 -15.26 -0.93 3.48
N ILE A 61 -14.24 -1.00 2.62
CA ILE A 61 -13.07 -0.13 2.72
C ILE A 61 -13.51 1.29 2.38
N THR A 62 -13.18 2.25 3.24
CA THR A 62 -13.44 3.68 3.01
C THR A 62 -12.19 4.40 2.53
N ASN A 63 -11.06 4.11 3.16
CA ASN A 63 -9.78 4.72 2.83
C ASN A 63 -8.63 3.73 3.08
N ILE A 64 -7.56 3.88 2.30
CA ILE A 64 -6.31 3.16 2.50
C ILE A 64 -5.17 4.14 2.46
N THR A 65 -4.52 4.31 3.60
CA THR A 65 -3.35 5.18 3.75
C THR A 65 -2.08 4.34 3.64
N LEU A 66 -1.23 4.67 2.68
CA LEU A 66 0.08 4.09 2.46
C LEU A 66 1.16 5.01 3.01
N ARG A 67 1.96 4.48 3.94
CA ARG A 67 3.20 5.10 4.40
C ARG A 67 4.38 4.27 3.92
N LEU A 68 5.14 4.84 2.99
CA LEU A 68 6.43 4.30 2.57
C LEU A 68 7.56 5.00 3.33
N HIS A 69 8.61 4.26 3.61
CA HIS A 69 9.84 4.83 4.14
C HIS A 69 10.40 5.90 3.19
N GLY A 70 10.85 7.03 3.75
CA GLY A 70 11.32 8.19 2.98
C GLY A 70 10.23 9.00 2.27
N GLN A 71 8.94 8.68 2.47
CA GLN A 71 7.83 9.46 1.92
C GLN A 71 7.35 10.52 2.93
N VAL A 72 7.45 11.80 2.56
CA VAL A 72 7.07 12.94 3.44
C VAL A 72 5.57 12.93 3.77
N HIS A 73 4.73 12.76 2.75
CA HIS A 73 3.27 12.76 2.90
C HIS A 73 2.70 11.38 2.62
N PRO A 74 1.87 10.79 3.50
CA PRO A 74 1.15 9.56 3.20
C PRO A 74 0.35 9.66 1.90
N ARG A 75 0.14 8.52 1.22
CA ARG A 75 -0.73 8.45 0.03
C ARG A 75 -2.02 7.78 0.41
N GLU A 76 -3.13 8.39 0.06
CA GLU A 76 -4.47 7.88 0.31
C GLU A 76 -5.07 7.27 -0.96
N PHE A 77 -5.82 6.19 -0.80
CA PHE A 77 -6.47 5.47 -1.88
C PHE A 77 -7.87 5.07 -1.46
N LYS A 78 -8.85 5.20 -2.37
CA LYS A 78 -10.24 4.87 -2.06
C LYS A 78 -10.51 3.37 -2.04
N ASN A 79 -9.68 2.59 -2.75
CA ASN A 79 -9.87 1.15 -2.91
C ASN A 79 -8.57 0.40 -3.18
N GLU A 80 -8.64 -0.93 -3.05
CA GLU A 80 -7.49 -1.83 -3.25
C GLU A 80 -6.93 -1.78 -4.68
N ALA A 81 -7.76 -1.52 -5.70
CA ALA A 81 -7.29 -1.49 -7.08
C ALA A 81 -6.39 -0.28 -7.36
N GLU A 82 -6.75 0.90 -6.85
CA GLU A 82 -5.92 2.10 -6.93
C GLU A 82 -4.59 1.93 -6.20
N LEU A 83 -4.66 1.38 -4.98
CA LEU A 83 -3.47 1.03 -4.20
C LEU A 83 -2.56 0.08 -5.00
N LEU A 84 -3.11 -1.01 -5.53
CA LEU A 84 -2.33 -2.03 -6.24
C LEU A 84 -1.68 -1.45 -7.50
N ARG A 85 -2.39 -0.57 -8.22
CA ARG A 85 -1.84 0.14 -9.39
C ARG A 85 -0.67 1.03 -9.00
N TYR A 86 -0.78 1.74 -7.88
CA TYR A 86 0.31 2.56 -7.36
C TYR A 86 1.52 1.72 -6.95
N LEU A 87 1.29 0.64 -6.21
CA LEU A 87 2.32 -0.30 -5.77
C LEU A 87 3.10 -0.85 -6.96
N LYS A 88 2.42 -1.43 -7.94
CA LYS A 88 3.06 -1.94 -9.17
C LYS A 88 3.96 -0.91 -9.86
N ARG A 89 3.51 0.36 -9.92
CA ARG A 89 4.29 1.44 -10.54
C ARG A 89 5.52 1.84 -9.73
N HIS A 90 5.47 1.70 -8.40
CA HIS A 90 6.53 2.11 -7.47
C HIS A 90 7.24 0.94 -6.81
N ALA A 91 7.15 -0.25 -7.40
CA ALA A 91 7.69 -1.48 -6.84
C ALA A 91 9.20 -1.41 -6.63
N TYR A 92 9.91 -0.67 -7.47
CA TYR A 92 11.35 -0.34 -7.33
C TYR A 92 11.75 0.27 -5.97
N ARG A 93 10.79 0.78 -5.17
CA ARG A 93 11.08 1.38 -3.85
C ARG A 93 11.17 0.37 -2.72
N TYR A 94 10.61 -0.82 -2.88
CA TYR A 94 10.43 -1.79 -1.80
C TYR A 94 10.55 -3.26 -2.23
N VAL A 95 10.77 -3.51 -3.52
CA VAL A 95 11.09 -4.83 -4.08
C VAL A 95 12.56 -4.81 -4.47
N GLU A 96 13.33 -5.73 -3.90
CA GLU A 96 14.74 -5.90 -4.24
C GLU A 96 14.91 -6.29 -5.71
N GLY A 97 15.90 -5.70 -6.39
CA GLY A 97 16.22 -5.99 -7.78
C GLY A 97 15.28 -5.37 -8.83
N MET A 98 14.28 -4.57 -8.44
CA MET A 98 13.48 -3.81 -9.41
C MET A 98 14.09 -2.43 -9.69
N GLU A 99 14.41 -2.18 -10.96
CA GLU A 99 14.89 -0.87 -11.40
C GLU A 99 13.74 0.15 -11.54
N LYS A 100 14.07 1.43 -11.35
CA LYS A 100 13.14 2.53 -11.64
C LYS A 100 12.75 2.46 -13.13
N PRO A 101 11.44 2.44 -13.47
CA PRO A 101 11.05 2.47 -14.87
C PRO A 101 11.59 3.75 -15.52
N LYS A 102 12.36 3.61 -16.61
CA LYS A 102 12.83 4.75 -17.39
C LYS A 102 11.61 5.54 -17.86
N SER A 103 11.51 6.81 -17.46
CA SER A 103 10.45 7.69 -17.90
C SER A 103 10.49 7.77 -19.43
N ARG A 104 9.52 7.14 -20.11
CA ARG A 104 9.32 7.38 -21.53
C ARG A 104 8.91 8.85 -21.67
N ASN A 105 9.87 9.71 -22.05
CA ASN A 105 9.59 11.08 -22.49
C ASN A 105 8.57 10.98 -23.64
N ARG A 106 7.30 11.24 -23.34
CA ARG A 106 6.32 11.51 -24.38
C ARG A 106 6.55 12.95 -24.79
N HIS A 107 7.43 13.16 -25.75
CA HIS A 107 7.43 14.38 -26.54
C HIS A 107 6.09 14.44 -27.26
N HIS A 108 5.13 15.19 -26.70
CA HIS A 108 3.95 15.60 -27.45
C HIS A 108 4.45 16.56 -28.55
N HIS A 109 4.61 16.01 -29.74
CA HIS A 109 4.78 16.79 -30.96
C HIS A 109 3.46 17.55 -31.18
N HIS A 110 3.47 18.85 -30.85
CA HIS A 110 2.40 19.76 -31.22
C HIS A 110 2.50 19.93 -32.74
N LYS A 111 1.58 19.30 -33.50
CA LYS A 111 1.42 19.59 -34.92
C LYS A 111 0.77 20.97 -35.04
N LYS A 112 1.48 21.91 -35.67
CA LYS A 112 0.93 23.12 -36.26
C LYS A 112 0.35 22.79 -37.63
#